data_AF-A0A534SCD9-F1
#
_entry.id   AF-A0A534SCD9-F1
#
_cell.length_a   1.000
_cell.length_b   1.000
_cell.length_c   1.000
_cell.angle_alpha   90.00
_cell.angle_beta   90.00
_cell.angle_gamma   90.00
#
_symmetry.space_group_name_H-M   'P 1'
#
loop_
_entity.id
_entity.type
_entity.pdbx_description
1 polymer ?
#
loop_
_entity_poly.entity_id
_entity_poly.type
_entity_poly.pdbx_seq_one_letter_code
_entity_poly.pdbx_strand_id
1 'polypeptide(L)'
;MEREKEASELLASIWKSDYKIANDSYRASKPAFTGTGIPSEEEIKEYLALDAQILGLAQPVAPSSVFDFTMQREINKELGIK
;
A
#
# COMPACT_ATOMS: atom_id res chain seq x y z
N MET A 1 1.94 14.21 -14.51
CA MET A 1 3.05 13.65 -15.31
C MET A 1 4.40 13.95 -14.69
N GLU A 2 4.65 15.17 -14.18
CA GLU A 2 5.90 15.51 -13.46
C GLU A 2 6.22 14.55 -12.28
N ARG A 3 5.29 14.37 -11.33
CA ARG A 3 5.50 13.52 -10.14
C ARG A 3 5.80 12.05 -10.45
N GLU A 4 5.22 11.53 -11.53
CA GLU A 4 5.46 10.15 -11.96
C GLU A 4 6.87 9.99 -12.53
N LYS A 5 7.33 10.98 -13.29
CA LYS A 5 8.69 11.03 -13.81
C LYS A 5 9.70 11.12 -12.67
N GLU A 6 9.52 12.05 -11.73
CA GLU A 6 10.38 12.20 -10.55
C GLU A 6 10.47 10.91 -9.72
N ALA A 7 9.31 10.28 -9.45
CA ALA A 7 9.26 9.01 -8.74
C ALA A 7 10.00 7.90 -9.52
N SER A 8 9.81 7.83 -10.84
CA SER A 8 10.48 6.82 -11.68
C SER A 8 12.00 7.03 -11.76
N GLU A 9 12.47 8.28 -11.80
CA GLU A 9 13.90 8.62 -11.77
C GLU A 9 14.54 8.26 -10.42
N LEU A 10 13.84 8.52 -9.31
CA LEU A 10 14.26 8.08 -7.98
C LEU A 10 14.35 6.55 -7.91
N LEU A 11 13.33 5.84 -8.38
CA LEU A 11 13.32 4.38 -8.41
C LEU A 11 14.43 3.80 -9.29
N ALA A 12 14.68 4.37 -10.47
CA ALA A 12 15.79 3.99 -11.33
C ALA A 12 17.15 4.14 -10.61
N SER A 13 17.33 5.23 -9.87
CA SER A 13 18.54 5.48 -9.08
C SER A 13 18.74 4.50 -7.93
N ILE A 14 17.66 4.16 -7.20
CA ILE A 14 17.69 3.21 -6.08
C ILE A 14 17.95 1.78 -6.59
N TRP A 15 17.22 1.36 -7.63
CA TRP A 15 17.27 0.00 -8.17
C TRP A 15 18.43 -0.24 -9.14
N LYS A 16 19.21 0.80 -9.46
CA LYS A 16 20.29 0.75 -10.47
C LYS A 16 19.80 0.18 -11.80
N SER A 17 18.64 0.66 -12.26
CA SER A 17 17.98 0.23 -13.48
C SER A 17 17.72 1.39 -14.44
N ASP A 18 17.35 1.07 -15.68
CA ASP A 18 16.94 2.08 -16.65
C ASP A 18 15.60 2.72 -16.27
N TYR A 19 15.46 4.02 -16.58
CA TYR A 19 14.21 4.76 -16.36
C TYR A 19 12.99 4.05 -16.92
N LYS A 20 13.10 3.45 -18.11
CA LYS A 20 11.99 2.73 -18.74
C LYS A 20 11.51 1.57 -17.88
N ILE A 21 12.44 0.77 -17.35
CA ILE A 21 12.11 -0.37 -16.48
C ILE A 21 11.49 0.13 -15.17
N ALA A 22 12.07 1.18 -14.58
CA ALA A 22 11.54 1.75 -13.34
C ALA A 22 10.13 2.34 -13.52
N ASN A 23 9.87 3.04 -14.63
CA ASN A 23 8.57 3.63 -14.92
C ASN A 23 7.52 2.55 -15.21
N ASP A 24 7.85 1.55 -16.04
CA ASP A 24 6.94 0.43 -16.32
C ASP A 24 6.57 -0.31 -15.03
N SER A 25 7.55 -0.57 -14.15
CA SER A 25 7.33 -1.13 -12.82
C SER A 25 6.49 -0.23 -11.91
N TYR A 26 6.77 1.08 -11.87
CA TYR A 26 5.97 2.04 -11.10
C TYR A 26 4.49 1.98 -11.52
N ARG A 27 4.22 2.02 -12.82
CA ARG A 27 2.85 1.95 -13.35
C ARG A 27 2.17 0.63 -13.04
N ALA A 28 2.89 -0.48 -13.19
CA ALA A 28 2.36 -1.81 -12.92
C ALA A 28 2.02 -2.00 -11.44
N SER A 29 2.82 -1.46 -10.52
CA SER A 29 2.62 -1.62 -9.08
C SER A 29 1.73 -0.57 -8.45
N LYS A 30 1.57 0.61 -9.05
CA LYS A 30 0.79 1.73 -8.48
C LYS A 30 -0.59 1.34 -7.96
N PRO A 31 -1.41 0.50 -8.65
CA PRO A 31 -2.72 0.11 -8.14
C PRO A 31 -2.69 -0.70 -6.84
N ALA A 32 -1.55 -1.35 -6.52
CA ALA A 32 -1.41 -2.15 -5.30
C ALA A 32 -1.06 -1.32 -4.05
N PHE A 33 -0.81 -0.01 -4.19
CA PHE A 33 -0.49 0.87 -3.07
C PHE A 33 -1.69 1.74 -2.70
N THR A 34 -1.92 1.90 -1.39
CA THR A 34 -2.97 2.78 -0.86
C THR A 34 -2.55 4.25 -0.98
N GLY A 35 -3.43 5.12 -1.48
CA GLY A 35 -3.20 6.56 -1.49
C GLY A 35 -3.25 7.22 -0.10
N THR A 36 -3.91 6.57 0.86
CA THR A 36 -4.19 7.09 2.22
C THR A 36 -3.36 6.40 3.30
N GLY A 37 -2.58 5.37 2.96
CA GLY A 37 -1.93 4.50 3.96
C GLY A 37 -2.89 3.60 4.74
N ILE A 38 -4.19 3.61 4.41
CA ILE A 38 -5.22 2.82 5.10
C ILE A 38 -5.93 1.98 4.02
N PRO A 39 -5.81 0.64 4.05
CA PRO A 39 -6.58 -0.21 3.15
C PRO A 39 -8.08 -0.10 3.43
N SER A 40 -8.89 -0.37 2.43
CA SER A 40 -10.34 -0.48 2.56
C SER A 40 -10.76 -1.62 3.48
N GLU A 41 -11.99 -1.58 3.98
CA GLU A 41 -12.53 -2.66 4.82
C GLU A 41 -12.57 -4.01 4.09
N GLU A 42 -12.76 -4.00 2.77
CA GLU A 42 -12.76 -5.20 1.93
C GLU A 42 -11.36 -5.79 1.81
N GLU A 43 -10.35 -4.97 1.47
CA GLU A 43 -8.95 -5.39 1.43
C GLU A 43 -8.48 -5.95 2.79
N ILE A 44 -8.86 -5.30 3.90
CA ILE A 44 -8.54 -5.79 5.25
C ILE A 44 -9.14 -7.19 5.49
N LYS A 45 -10.38 -7.43 5.07
CA LYS A 45 -11.03 -8.74 5.20
C LYS A 45 -10.31 -9.79 4.36
N GLU A 46 -9.94 -9.45 3.14
CA GLU A 46 -9.21 -10.34 2.24
C GLU A 46 -7.83 -10.71 2.80
N TYR A 47 -7.08 -9.74 3.30
CA TYR A 47 -5.76 -9.97 3.92
C TYR A 47 -5.86 -10.90 5.13
N LEU A 48 -6.80 -10.64 6.04
CA LEU A 48 -6.98 -11.47 7.22
C LEU A 48 -7.50 -12.88 6.89
N ALA A 49 -8.28 -13.03 5.82
CA ALA A 49 -8.70 -14.34 5.33
C ALA A 49 -7.53 -15.15 4.78
N LEU A 50 -6.69 -14.51 3.97
CA LEU A 50 -5.48 -15.12 3.42
C LEU A 50 -4.51 -15.53 4.55
N ASP A 51 -4.25 -14.63 5.51
CA ASP A 51 -3.38 -14.91 6.65
C ASP A 51 -3.91 -16.06 7.49
N ALA A 52 -5.22 -16.12 7.76
CA ALA A 52 -5.84 -17.23 8.49
C ALA A 52 -5.62 -18.57 7.78
N GLN A 53 -5.75 -18.60 6.45
CA GLN A 53 -5.48 -19.79 5.66
C GLN A 53 -4.00 -20.20 5.73
N ILE A 54 -3.07 -19.25 5.57
CA ILE A 54 -1.62 -19.50 5.62
C ILE A 54 -1.19 -20.00 7.00
N LEU A 55 -1.77 -19.45 8.07
CA LEU A 55 -1.43 -19.76 9.46
C LEU A 55 -2.21 -20.95 10.03
N GLY A 56 -3.16 -21.51 9.29
CA GLY A 56 -4.00 -22.64 9.74
C GLY A 56 -4.98 -22.27 10.87
N LEU A 57 -5.43 -21.01 10.92
CA LEU A 57 -6.43 -20.56 11.88
C LEU A 57 -7.82 -21.03 11.45
N ALA A 58 -8.67 -21.38 12.42
CA ALA A 58 -10.04 -21.80 12.14
C ALA A 58 -10.91 -20.69 11.52
N GLN A 59 -10.58 -19.42 11.81
CA GLN A 59 -11.25 -18.25 11.26
C GLN A 59 -10.30 -17.04 11.30
N PRO A 60 -10.52 -16.01 10.45
CA PRO A 60 -9.79 -14.76 10.52
C PRO A 60 -9.98 -14.06 11.87
N VAL A 61 -8.92 -13.41 12.34
CA VAL A 61 -9.00 -12.57 13.54
C VAL A 61 -9.75 -11.27 13.25
N ALA A 62 -10.24 -10.59 14.29
CA ALA A 62 -10.92 -9.32 14.12
C ALA A 62 -9.94 -8.23 13.64
N PRO A 63 -10.31 -7.37 12.67
CA PRO A 63 -9.43 -6.30 12.19
C PRO A 63 -8.84 -5.42 13.30
N SER A 64 -9.64 -5.04 14.29
CA SER A 64 -9.22 -4.20 15.42
C SER A 64 -8.19 -4.86 16.35
N SER A 65 -7.97 -6.17 16.22
CA SER A 65 -6.93 -6.89 16.98
C SER A 65 -5.55 -6.84 16.31
N VAL A 66 -5.49 -6.47 15.02
CA VAL A 66 -4.26 -6.44 14.23
C VAL A 66 -3.90 -5.03 13.80
N PHE A 67 -4.89 -4.24 13.41
CA PHE A 67 -4.68 -2.92 12.82
C PHE A 67 -5.11 -1.81 13.76
N ASP A 68 -4.19 -0.85 13.98
CA ASP A 68 -4.49 0.46 14.55
C ASP A 68 -4.09 1.54 13.55
N PHE A 69 -5.10 2.20 12.97
CA PHE A 69 -4.91 3.27 11.98
C PHE A 69 -5.09 4.67 12.58
N THR A 70 -5.15 4.80 13.91
CA THR A 70 -5.43 6.09 14.57
C THR A 70 -4.44 7.17 14.13
N MET A 71 -3.13 6.88 14.22
CA MET A 71 -2.08 7.81 13.81
C MET A 71 -2.16 8.15 12.32
N GLN A 72 -2.38 7.16 11.45
CA GLN A 72 -2.47 7.42 10.00
C GLN A 72 -3.68 8.30 9.65
N ARG A 73 -4.81 8.15 10.37
CA ARG A 73 -5.99 9.02 10.19
C ARG A 73 -5.71 10.45 10.60
N GLU A 74 -4.96 10.66 11.68
CA GLU A 74 -4.52 12.00 12.11
C GLU A 74 -3.60 12.65 11.06
N ILE A 75 -2.62 11.91 10.55
CA ILE A 75 -1.73 12.37 9.48
C ILE A 75 -2.52 12.74 8.22
N ASN A 76 -3.44 11.87 7.77
CA ASN A 76 -4.25 12.15 6.58
C ASN A 76 -5.09 13.43 6.76
N LYS A 77 -5.66 13.64 7.95
CA LYS A 77 -6.40 14.85 8.29
C LYS A 77 -5.52 16.10 8.22
N GLU A 78 -4.31 16.05 8.77
CA GLU A 78 -3.36 17.17 8.73
C GLU A 78 -2.91 17.51 7.30
N LEU A 79 -2.72 16.47 6.46
CA LEU A 79 -2.32 16.62 5.07
C LEU A 79 -3.47 16.91 4.10
N GLY A 80 -4.72 16.95 4.59
CA GLY A 80 -5.91 17.17 3.75
C GLY A 80 -6.21 16.01 2.77
N ILE A 81 -5.71 14.82 3.06
CA ILE A 81 -5.94 13.59 2.29
C ILE A 81 -7.29 13.02 2.72
N LYS A 82 -8.18 12.79 1.75
CA LYS A 82 -9.51 12.20 1.96
C LYS A 82 -9.50 10.71 1.73
#